data_AF-A0A1M5XAK3-F1
#
_entry.id   AF-A0A1M5XAK3-F1
#
_cell.length_a   1.000
_cell.length_b   1.000
_cell.length_c   1.000
_cell.angle_alpha   90.00
_cell.angle_beta   90.00
_cell.angle_gamma   90.00
#
_symmetry.space_group_name_H-M   'P 1'
#
loop_
_entity.id
_entity.type
_entity.pdbx_description
1 polymer ?
#
loop_
_entity_poly.entity_id
_entity_poly.type
_entity_poly.pdbx_seq_one_letter_code
_entity_poly.pdbx_strand_id
1 'polypeptide(L)'
;MSLDVSLYENNDCVYDSNITHNLTKMAHESGLYYALWRPEEINAFTAADLILILKNGIENLKSDPEKFRQYNASNGWGKYENLLSFTEQYLVACRNNPNAKIEISR
;
A
#
# COMPACT_ATOMS: atom_id res chain seq x y z
N MET A 1 9.47 9.29 -9.65
CA MET A 1 7.99 9.19 -9.66
C MET A 1 7.54 8.62 -8.33
N SER A 2 6.43 9.09 -7.79
CA SER A 2 5.81 8.58 -6.56
C SER A 2 4.33 8.21 -6.77
N LEU A 3 3.81 7.41 -5.85
CA LEU A 3 2.40 7.05 -5.69
C LEU A 3 1.86 7.83 -4.49
N ASP A 4 0.77 8.54 -4.67
CA ASP A 4 -0.04 9.09 -3.58
C ASP A 4 -1.29 8.25 -3.41
N VAL A 5 -1.60 7.88 -2.16
CA VAL A 5 -2.84 7.22 -1.79
C VAL A 5 -3.61 8.11 -0.83
N SER A 6 -4.92 8.19 -1.00
CA SER A 6 -5.79 8.97 -0.13
C SER A 6 -7.09 8.22 0.15
N LEU A 7 -7.63 8.43 1.35
CA LEU A 7 -8.96 7.97 1.76
C LEU A 7 -9.86 9.18 2.02
N TYR A 8 -11.05 9.18 1.44
CA TYR A 8 -12.03 10.24 1.61
C TYR A 8 -13.32 9.72 2.24
N GLU A 9 -13.76 10.35 3.33
CA GLU A 9 -15.06 10.12 3.96
C GLU A 9 -15.86 11.42 3.93
N ASN A 10 -17.05 11.41 3.34
CA ASN A 10 -17.90 12.61 3.19
C ASN A 10 -17.20 13.84 2.55
N ASN A 11 -16.27 13.61 1.62
CA ASN A 11 -15.39 14.59 0.97
C ASN A 11 -14.25 15.17 1.83
N ASP A 12 -14.11 14.74 3.08
CA ASP A 12 -12.96 15.07 3.90
C ASP A 12 -11.85 14.02 3.68
N CYS A 13 -10.62 14.49 3.45
CA CYS A 13 -9.46 13.60 3.41
C CYS A 13 -9.13 13.15 4.84
N VAL A 14 -9.36 11.86 5.12
CA VAL A 14 -9.13 11.27 6.45
C VAL A 14 -7.77 10.59 6.57
N TYR A 15 -7.10 10.37 5.42
CA TYR A 15 -5.76 9.82 5.34
C TYR A 15 -5.16 10.14 3.97
N ASP A 16 -3.89 10.54 3.96
CA ASP A 16 -3.06 10.59 2.77
C ASP A 16 -1.64 10.12 3.08
N SER A 17 -0.98 9.51 2.10
CA SER A 17 0.42 9.14 2.21
C SER A 17 1.05 8.95 0.83
N ASN A 18 2.36 9.19 0.74
CA ASN A 18 3.14 8.99 -0.47
C ASN A 18 4.14 7.83 -0.33
N ILE A 19 4.40 7.12 -1.42
CA ILE A 19 5.50 6.14 -1.52
C ILE A 19 6.14 6.16 -2.92
N THR A 20 7.39 5.73 -3.04
CA THR A 20 8.11 5.71 -4.32
C THR A 20 7.71 4.52 -5.23
N HIS A 21 7.66 4.75 -6.54
CA HIS A 21 7.47 3.67 -7.54
C HIS A 21 8.63 2.66 -7.60
N ASN A 22 9.79 2.97 -6.98
CA ASN A 22 10.90 2.02 -6.91
C ASN A 22 10.53 0.73 -6.15
N LEU A 23 9.46 0.76 -5.34
CA LEU A 23 8.97 -0.37 -4.54
C LEU A 23 7.95 -1.25 -5.27
N THR A 24 7.57 -0.92 -6.51
CA THR A 24 6.54 -1.65 -7.27
C THR A 24 6.84 -3.15 -7.40
N LYS A 25 8.10 -3.52 -7.67
CA LYS A 25 8.52 -4.94 -7.74
C LYS A 25 8.33 -5.67 -6.41
N MET A 26 8.76 -5.05 -5.31
CA MET A 26 8.59 -5.61 -3.97
C MET A 26 7.11 -5.74 -3.59
N ALA A 27 6.30 -4.73 -3.94
CA ALA A 27 4.86 -4.76 -3.74
C ALA A 27 4.18 -5.86 -4.57
N HIS A 28 4.66 -6.12 -5.79
CA HIS A 28 4.12 -7.19 -6.62
C HIS A 28 4.38 -8.57 -6.01
N GLU A 29 5.64 -8.82 -5.62
CA GLU A 29 6.06 -10.09 -5.01
C GLU A 29 5.42 -10.38 -3.64
N SER A 30 4.95 -9.35 -2.94
CA SER A 30 4.22 -9.48 -1.67
C SER A 30 2.70 -9.56 -1.84
N GLY A 31 2.17 -9.34 -3.05
CA GLY A 31 0.73 -9.32 -3.32
C GLY A 31 0.05 -7.96 -3.05
N LEU A 32 0.83 -6.91 -2.82
CA LEU A 32 0.36 -5.55 -2.50
C LEU A 32 0.20 -4.65 -3.73
N TYR A 33 0.83 -4.99 -4.86
CA TYR A 33 0.90 -4.07 -6.01
C TYR A 33 -0.49 -3.62 -6.48
N TYR A 34 -1.43 -4.54 -6.71
CA TYR A 34 -2.76 -4.15 -7.18
C TYR A 34 -3.53 -3.35 -6.13
N ALA A 35 -3.47 -3.73 -4.85
CA ALA A 35 -4.12 -2.98 -3.77
C ALA A 35 -3.63 -1.52 -3.66
N LEU A 36 -2.33 -1.27 -3.90
CA LEU A 36 -1.73 0.05 -3.74
C LEU A 36 -1.72 0.86 -5.03
N TRP A 37 -1.30 0.25 -6.14
CA TRP A 37 -1.11 0.95 -7.42
C TRP A 37 -2.28 0.84 -8.36
N ARG A 38 -3.14 -0.18 -8.27
CA ARG A 38 -4.20 -0.46 -9.26
C ARG A 38 -5.48 -1.01 -8.58
N PRO A 39 -6.01 -0.40 -7.51
CA PRO A 39 -7.17 -0.95 -6.79
C PRO A 39 -8.40 -1.09 -7.70
N GLU A 40 -8.53 -0.24 -8.71
CA GLU A 40 -9.58 -0.31 -9.73
C GLU A 40 -9.57 -1.62 -10.52
N GLU A 41 -8.39 -2.23 -10.74
CA GLU A 41 -8.27 -3.48 -11.51
C GLU A 41 -8.74 -4.71 -10.73
N ILE A 42 -8.85 -4.58 -9.41
CA ILE A 42 -9.36 -5.63 -8.50
C ILE A 42 -10.73 -5.28 -7.93
N ASN A 43 -11.42 -4.27 -8.50
CA ASN A 43 -12.72 -3.76 -8.05
C ASN A 43 -12.74 -3.32 -6.58
N ALA A 44 -11.62 -2.79 -6.08
CA ALA A 44 -11.54 -2.18 -4.75
C ALA A 44 -11.84 -0.68 -4.86
N PHE A 45 -12.91 -0.23 -4.21
CA PHE A 45 -13.37 1.17 -4.27
C PHE A 45 -13.44 1.83 -2.89
N THR A 46 -13.57 1.02 -1.84
CA THR A 46 -13.64 1.45 -0.44
C THR A 46 -12.48 0.89 0.37
N ALA A 47 -12.13 1.56 1.46
CA ALA A 47 -11.04 1.14 2.32
C ALA A 47 -11.22 -0.30 2.86
N ALA A 48 -12.46 -0.73 3.11
CA ALA A 48 -12.81 -2.09 3.51
C ALA A 48 -12.35 -3.15 2.49
N ASP A 49 -12.44 -2.86 1.19
CA ASP A 49 -12.05 -3.77 0.11
C ASP A 49 -10.55 -4.14 0.17
N LEU A 50 -9.73 -3.23 0.71
CA LEU A 50 -8.28 -3.42 0.81
C LEU A 50 -7.83 -4.17 2.06
N ILE A 51 -8.64 -4.20 3.13
CA ILE A 51 -8.20 -4.67 4.46
C ILE A 51 -7.58 -6.07 4.41
N LEU A 52 -8.26 -7.01 3.74
CA LEU A 52 -7.78 -8.39 3.67
C LEU A 52 -6.51 -8.51 2.83
N ILE A 53 -6.43 -7.78 1.71
CA ILE A 53 -5.29 -7.82 0.80
C ILE A 53 -4.06 -7.20 1.45
N LEU A 54 -4.22 -6.04 2.09
CA LEU A 54 -3.15 -5.38 2.83
C LEU A 54 -2.66 -6.25 3.98
N LYS A 55 -3.56 -6.86 4.76
CA LYS A 55 -3.19 -7.78 5.85
C LYS A 55 -2.33 -8.94 5.33
N ASN A 56 -2.80 -9.64 4.29
CA ASN A 56 -2.08 -10.79 3.73
C ASN A 56 -0.73 -10.37 3.13
N GLY A 57 -0.68 -9.22 2.46
CA GLY A 57 0.56 -8.68 1.91
C GLY A 57 1.59 -8.29 2.97
N ILE A 58 1.14 -7.72 4.10
CA ILE A 58 2.00 -7.44 5.26
C ILE A 58 2.51 -8.73 5.89
N GLU A 59 1.65 -9.75 6.04
CA GLU A 59 2.06 -11.07 6.54
C GLU A 59 3.12 -11.70 5.62
N ASN A 60 2.96 -11.58 4.29
CA ASN A 60 3.97 -12.00 3.32
C ASN A 60 5.28 -11.23 3.48
N LEU A 61 5.24 -9.90 3.60
CA LEU A 61 6.45 -9.10 3.83
C LEU A 61 7.19 -9.53 5.11
N LYS A 62 6.46 -9.90 6.16
CA LYS A 62 7.03 -10.33 7.44
C LYS A 62 7.52 -11.78 7.46
N SER A 63 7.00 -12.64 6.59
CA SER A 63 7.36 -14.06 6.59
C SER A 63 8.78 -14.32 6.06
N ASP A 64 9.28 -13.48 5.16
CA ASP A 64 10.65 -13.57 4.64
C ASP A 64 11.28 -12.18 4.37
N PRO A 65 11.68 -11.44 5.42
CA PRO A 65 12.25 -10.10 5.26
C PRO A 65 13.50 -10.05 4.38
N GLU A 66 14.36 -11.07 4.45
CA GLU A 66 15.61 -11.11 3.69
C GLU A 66 15.36 -11.26 2.20
N LYS A 67 14.39 -12.09 1.78
CA LYS A 67 13.92 -12.12 0.38
C LYS A 67 13.50 -10.73 -0.08
N PHE A 68 12.68 -10.03 0.70
CA PHE A 68 12.15 -8.73 0.25
C PHE A 68 13.21 -7.62 0.27
N ARG A 69 14.18 -7.65 1.19
CA ARG A 69 15.33 -6.72 1.20
C ARG A 69 16.16 -6.77 -0.09
N GLN A 70 16.14 -7.89 -0.82
CA GLN A 70 16.81 -7.98 -2.14
C GLN A 70 16.16 -7.08 -3.20
N TYR A 71 14.91 -6.64 -2.99
CA TYR A 71 14.22 -5.68 -3.85
C TYR A 71 14.42 -4.22 -3.42
N ASN A 72 15.27 -3.95 -2.43
CA ASN A 72 15.62 -2.57 -2.07
C ASN A 72 16.17 -1.83 -3.29
N ALA A 73 15.71 -0.59 -3.47
CA ALA A 73 16.14 0.23 -4.59
C ALA A 73 17.64 0.55 -4.49
N SER A 74 18.37 0.33 -5.58
CA SER A 74 19.83 0.56 -5.64
C SER A 74 20.22 2.03 -5.47
N ASN A 75 19.31 2.96 -5.77
CA ASN A 75 19.49 4.40 -5.56
C ASN A 75 19.23 4.84 -4.09
N GLY A 76 18.91 3.89 -3.20
CA GLY A 76 18.64 4.15 -1.78
C GLY A 76 17.24 4.66 -1.45
N TRP A 77 16.40 4.95 -2.45
CA TRP A 77 15.04 5.47 -2.28
C TRP A 77 14.02 4.35 -2.49
N GLY A 78 13.54 3.79 -1.38
CA GLY A 78 12.64 2.64 -1.38
C GLY A 78 13.33 1.41 -0.80
N LYS A 79 13.09 1.17 0.48
CA LYS A 79 13.56 0.01 1.22
C LYS A 79 12.37 -0.80 1.74
N TYR A 80 12.64 -2.04 2.11
CA TYR A 80 11.71 -2.95 2.76
C TYR A 80 10.94 -2.27 3.91
N GLU A 81 11.66 -1.57 4.79
CA GLU A 81 11.07 -0.88 5.93
C GLU A 81 10.07 0.20 5.50
N ASN A 82 10.32 0.85 4.37
CA ASN A 82 9.41 1.89 3.86
C ASN A 82 8.10 1.25 3.39
N LEU A 83 8.14 0.16 2.62
CA LEU A 83 6.93 -0.53 2.16
C LEU A 83 6.15 -1.13 3.33
N LEU A 84 6.84 -1.77 4.28
CA LEU A 84 6.21 -2.37 5.45
C LEU A 84 5.51 -1.31 6.30
N SER A 85 6.22 -0.25 6.70
CA SER A 85 5.64 0.82 7.51
C SER A 85 4.48 1.53 6.80
N PHE A 86 4.61 1.80 5.51
CA PHE A 86 3.55 2.44 4.71
C PHE A 86 2.29 1.58 4.68
N THR A 87 2.42 0.27 4.44
CA THR A 87 1.27 -0.63 4.33
C THR A 87 0.60 -0.89 5.68
N GLU A 88 1.36 -0.95 6.78
CA GLU A 88 0.80 -1.05 8.12
C GLU A 88 -0.02 0.18 8.49
N GLN A 89 0.49 1.38 8.22
CA GLN A 89 -0.24 2.63 8.45
C GLN A 89 -1.50 2.70 7.58
N TYR A 90 -1.39 2.32 6.30
CA TYR A 90 -2.54 2.32 5.41
C TYR A 90 -3.61 1.31 5.84
N LEU A 91 -3.22 0.11 6.29
CA LEU A 91 -4.15 -0.88 6.85
C LEU A 91 -4.88 -0.35 8.10
N VAL A 92 -4.19 0.37 8.98
CA VAL A 92 -4.82 1.02 10.15
C VAL A 92 -5.82 2.07 9.69
N ALA A 93 -5.45 2.92 8.72
CA ALA A 93 -6.35 3.93 8.16
C ALA A 93 -7.60 3.31 7.52
N CYS A 94 -7.45 2.21 6.77
CA CYS A 94 -8.57 1.48 6.19
C CYS A 94 -9.50 0.87 7.26
N ARG A 95 -8.95 0.36 8.37
CA ARG A 95 -9.75 -0.18 9.48
C ARG A 95 -10.51 0.90 10.23
N ASN A 96 -9.93 2.08 10.39
CA ASN A 96 -10.56 3.20 11.08
C ASN A 96 -11.66 3.85 10.22
N ASN A 97 -11.54 3.80 8.89
CA ASN A 97 -12.45 4.45 7.96
C ASN A 97 -12.90 3.47 6.85
N PRO A 98 -13.60 2.37 7.18
CA PRO A 98 -13.87 1.28 6.24
C PRO A 98 -14.71 1.70 5.02
N ASN A 99 -15.57 2.71 5.19
CA ASN A 99 -16.42 3.24 4.11
C ASN A 99 -15.74 4.32 3.26
N ALA A 100 -14.53 4.75 3.63
CA ALA A 100 -13.84 5.81 2.90
C ALA A 100 -13.53 5.36 1.46
N LYS A 101 -13.75 6.27 0.51
CA LYS A 101 -13.43 6.08 -0.90
C LYS A 101 -11.91 6.11 -1.09
N ILE A 102 -11.40 5.20 -1.89
CA ILE A 102 -9.98 5.16 -2.26
C ILE A 102 -9.73 6.10 -3.44
N GLU A 103 -8.70 6.92 -3.35
CA GLU A 103 -8.16 7.69 -4.46
C GLU A 103 -6.65 7.51 -4.59
N ILE A 104 -6.18 7.38 -5.83
CA ILE A 104 -4.79 7.06 -6.16
C ILE A 104 -4.28 8.02 -7.24
N SER A 105 -3.13 8.66 -6.99
CA SER A 105 -2.39 9.47 -7.97
C SER A 105 -1.01 8.86 -8.24
N ARG A 106 -0.56 8.83 -9.49
CA ARG A 106 0.58 8.00 -9.96
C ARG A 106 1.54 8.75 -10.88
#